data_AF-A0A3D9QW12-F1
#
_entry.id   AF-A0A3D9QW12-F1
#
_cell.length_a   1.000
_cell.length_b   1.000
_cell.length_c   1.000
_cell.angle_alpha   90.00
_cell.angle_beta   90.00
_cell.angle_gamma   90.00
#
_symmetry.space_group_name_H-M   'P 1'
#
loop_
_entity.id
_entity.type
_entity.pdbx_description
1 polymer ?
#
loop_
_entity_poly.entity_id
_entity_poly.type
_entity_poly.pdbx_seq_one_letter_code
_entity_poly.pdbx_strand_id
1 'polypeptide(L)'
;MKLIWRKNWLSDFESPFSVIDKICYANHITQKDFHTAFSCAKNQEYSHPLINYLDYTNIERSISNHLMLHFKSSVNVLSLSFYNGDIAPEIYFCKDLYYCNSCSLHGYHSLLFQSKFIMECPFHQTPLTNLCRKCGFPLSYRQYKSQSISQCCRNCSESILRHHDVYPNYPTYTVQDILSDELLRFFSLDEKDVQYLQNIHISLYGNKKGHSSLEFYINLIDQFNAHVRE
;
A
#
# COMPACT_ATOMS: atom_id res chain seq x y z
N MET A 1 20.83 6.22 15.26
CA MET A 1 19.85 5.64 16.20
C MET A 1 19.71 4.16 15.86
N LYS A 2 19.87 3.24 16.83
CA LYS A 2 19.61 1.82 16.59
C LYS A 2 18.14 1.55 16.90
N LEU A 3 17.42 0.93 15.96
CA LEU A 3 15.99 0.67 16.09
C LEU A 3 15.73 -0.81 16.40
N ILE A 4 14.73 -1.08 17.22
CA ILE A 4 14.14 -2.39 17.43
C ILE A 4 13.29 -2.71 16.20
N TRP A 5 13.66 -3.77 15.50
CA TRP A 5 12.95 -4.31 14.35
C TRP A 5 13.17 -5.81 14.24
N ARG A 6 12.12 -6.57 13.92
CA ARG A 6 12.24 -7.99 13.57
C ARG A 6 11.96 -8.18 12.10
N LYS A 7 12.82 -8.91 11.39
CA LYS A 7 12.67 -9.13 9.93
C LYS A 7 11.33 -9.77 9.56
N ASN A 8 10.81 -10.65 10.40
CA ASN A 8 9.53 -11.33 10.20
C ASN A 8 8.29 -10.43 10.43
N TRP A 9 8.46 -9.17 10.85
CA TRP A 9 7.35 -8.22 10.94
C TRP A 9 6.92 -7.66 9.59
N LEU A 10 7.73 -7.85 8.54
CA LEU A 10 7.43 -7.39 7.20
C LEU A 10 6.61 -8.45 6.46
N SER A 11 5.40 -8.09 6.06
CA SER A 11 4.53 -8.91 5.20
C SER A 11 4.75 -8.61 3.71
N ASP A 12 4.26 -9.47 2.82
CA ASP A 12 4.17 -9.16 1.40
C ASP A 12 3.27 -7.95 1.17
N PHE A 13 3.69 -7.11 0.22
CA PHE A 13 3.05 -5.83 -0.12
C PHE A 13 2.80 -4.92 1.08
N GLU A 14 3.51 -5.07 2.20
CA GLU A 14 3.27 -4.20 3.35
C GLU A 14 3.60 -2.74 2.96
N SER A 15 2.78 -1.80 3.42
CA SER A 15 3.00 -0.41 3.08
C SER A 15 3.97 0.28 4.03
N PRO A 16 4.63 1.37 3.58
CA PRO A 16 5.41 2.20 4.48
C PRO A 16 4.58 2.72 5.66
N PHE A 17 3.26 2.89 5.49
CA PHE A 17 2.38 3.37 6.55
C PHE A 17 2.41 2.46 7.78
N SER A 18 2.19 1.15 7.63
CA SER A 18 2.26 0.22 8.78
C SER A 18 3.69 -0.07 9.23
N VAL A 19 4.66 -0.12 8.31
CA VAL A 19 6.08 -0.32 8.69
C VAL A 19 6.56 0.79 9.61
N ILE A 20 6.29 2.05 9.29
CA ILE A 20 6.64 3.19 10.14
C ILE A 20 5.91 3.11 11.48
N ASP A 21 4.61 2.78 11.46
CA ASP A 21 3.82 2.68 12.70
C ASP A 21 4.36 1.60 13.64
N LYS A 22 4.73 0.43 13.08
CA LYS A 22 5.38 -0.66 13.80
C LYS A 22 6.73 -0.25 14.38
N ILE A 23 7.56 0.47 13.62
CA ILE A 23 8.84 1.01 14.09
C ILE A 23 8.61 1.96 15.26
N CYS A 24 7.73 2.95 15.10
CA CYS A 24 7.43 3.93 16.14
C CYS A 24 6.93 3.24 17.41
N TYR A 25 5.98 2.32 17.27
CA TYR A 25 5.42 1.55 18.39
C TYR A 25 6.48 0.72 19.12
N ALA A 26 7.27 -0.08 18.39
CA ALA A 26 8.28 -0.94 19.00
C ALA A 26 9.41 -0.17 19.71
N ASN A 27 9.68 1.07 19.27
CA ASN A 27 10.75 1.90 19.80
C ASN A 27 10.26 2.99 20.77
N HIS A 28 8.96 3.08 21.02
CA HIS A 28 8.34 4.14 21.82
C HIS A 28 8.76 5.56 21.37
N ILE A 29 8.88 5.77 20.05
CA ILE A 29 9.17 7.08 19.46
C ILE A 29 7.92 7.65 18.80
N THR A 30 7.79 8.97 18.78
CA THR A 30 6.65 9.61 18.11
C THR A 30 6.84 9.61 16.59
N GLN A 31 5.74 9.72 15.83
CA GLN A 31 5.79 9.91 14.39
C GLN A 31 6.64 11.14 14.02
N LYS A 32 6.53 12.23 14.79
CA LYS A 32 7.36 13.43 14.63
C LYS A 32 8.85 13.11 14.80
N ASP A 33 9.23 12.36 15.83
CA ASP A 33 10.64 12.00 16.06
C ASP A 33 11.19 11.13 14.93
N PHE A 34 10.42 10.14 14.48
CA PHE A 34 10.77 9.31 13.34
C PHE A 34 10.99 10.15 12.08
N HIS A 35 10.03 11.04 11.76
CA HIS A 35 10.16 11.91 10.60
C HIS A 35 11.32 12.89 10.71
N THR A 36 11.59 13.46 11.88
CA THR A 36 12.76 14.32 12.10
C THR A 36 14.06 13.56 11.85
N ALA A 37 14.13 12.29 12.27
CA ALA A 37 15.32 11.47 12.09
C ALA A 37 15.51 10.94 10.66
N PHE A 38 14.42 10.67 9.93
CA PHE A 38 14.47 9.89 8.69
C PHE A 38 13.75 10.51 7.49
N SER A 39 13.39 11.80 7.50
CA SER A 39 12.85 12.46 6.29
C SER A 39 13.97 13.06 5.43
N CYS A 40 13.80 13.06 4.11
CA CYS A 40 14.72 13.75 3.19
C CYS A 40 14.13 15.09 2.73
N ALA A 41 14.92 16.17 2.78
CA ALA A 41 14.48 17.52 2.37
C ALA A 41 14.23 17.68 0.86
N LYS A 42 14.76 16.76 0.02
CA LYS A 42 14.91 17.00 -1.42
C LYS A 42 13.67 16.74 -2.28
N ASN A 43 12.60 16.10 -1.78
CA ASN A 43 11.53 15.55 -2.65
C ASN A 43 10.10 15.95 -2.26
N GLN A 44 9.87 17.17 -1.74
CA GLN A 44 8.55 17.54 -1.24
C GLN A 44 7.50 17.88 -2.31
N GLU A 45 7.90 18.32 -3.51
CA GLU A 45 6.94 18.91 -4.46
C GLU A 45 6.22 17.92 -5.39
N TYR A 46 6.76 16.75 -5.71
CA TYR A 46 6.19 15.90 -6.77
C TYR A 46 6.15 14.40 -6.49
N SER A 47 6.52 13.98 -5.30
CA SER A 47 6.79 12.57 -5.05
C SER A 47 5.61 11.89 -4.34
N HIS A 48 5.12 10.76 -4.85
CA HIS A 48 3.96 10.11 -4.24
C HIS A 48 4.31 9.57 -2.84
N PRO A 49 3.41 9.71 -1.85
CA PRO A 49 3.69 9.39 -0.45
C PRO A 49 3.99 7.92 -0.15
N LEU A 50 3.88 7.05 -1.16
CA LEU A 50 4.18 5.63 -1.02
C LEU A 50 5.67 5.32 -0.98
N ILE A 51 6.55 6.16 -1.54
CA ILE A 51 7.98 5.81 -1.57
C ILE A 51 8.89 6.97 -1.22
N ASN A 52 8.61 8.22 -1.56
CA ASN A 52 9.73 9.16 -1.79
C ASN A 52 10.04 10.18 -0.68
N TYR A 53 9.38 10.12 0.49
CA TYR A 53 9.58 11.10 1.57
C TYR A 53 10.61 10.69 2.64
N LEU A 54 11.04 9.43 2.63
CA LEU A 54 11.91 8.88 3.66
C LEU A 54 13.34 8.64 3.16
N ASP A 55 14.30 8.82 4.05
CA ASP A 55 15.68 8.40 3.87
C ASP A 55 15.81 6.91 4.22
N TYR A 56 15.41 6.06 3.27
CA TYR A 56 15.50 4.60 3.45
C TYR A 56 16.93 4.15 3.69
N THR A 57 17.93 4.81 3.11
CA THR A 57 19.32 4.46 3.36
C THR A 57 19.63 4.51 4.86
N ASN A 58 19.17 5.57 5.55
CA ASN A 58 19.34 5.69 7.00
C ASN A 58 18.42 4.76 7.80
N ILE A 59 17.19 4.52 7.36
CA ILE A 59 16.28 3.56 8.01
C ILE A 59 16.86 2.14 7.93
N GLU A 60 17.25 1.69 6.74
CA GLU A 60 17.78 0.35 6.47
C GLU A 60 19.09 0.07 7.21
N ARG A 61 19.97 1.07 7.36
CA ARG A 61 21.13 0.98 8.26
C ARG A 61 20.73 0.75 9.72
N SER A 62 19.57 1.27 10.14
CA SER A 62 19.10 1.22 11.52
C SER A 62 18.34 -0.07 11.87
N ILE A 63 17.73 -0.75 10.88
CA ILE A 63 16.92 -1.96 11.07
C ILE A 63 17.45 -3.22 10.34
N SER A 64 18.52 -3.09 9.55
CA SER A 64 19.17 -4.16 8.77
C SER A 64 18.19 -4.94 7.87
N ASN A 65 17.35 -4.21 7.14
CA ASN A 65 16.36 -4.73 6.19
C ASN A 65 16.38 -3.93 4.88
N HIS A 66 15.84 -4.45 3.78
CA HIS A 66 15.81 -3.79 2.45
C HIS A 66 14.40 -3.25 2.10
N LEU A 67 13.92 -2.31 2.91
CA LEU A 67 12.58 -1.73 2.76
C LEU A 67 12.35 -1.05 1.41
N MET A 68 13.34 -0.29 0.90
CA MET A 68 13.22 0.41 -0.37
C MET A 68 13.00 -0.57 -1.52
N LEU A 69 13.77 -1.67 -1.54
CA LEU A 69 13.61 -2.70 -2.55
C LEU A 69 12.23 -3.35 -2.47
N HIS A 70 11.77 -3.66 -1.26
CA HIS A 70 10.44 -4.23 -1.02
C HIS A 70 9.32 -3.31 -1.54
N PHE A 71 9.34 -2.02 -1.19
CA PHE A 71 8.31 -1.07 -1.63
C PHE A 71 8.36 -0.82 -3.15
N LYS A 72 9.55 -0.69 -3.74
CA LYS A 72 9.69 -0.56 -5.19
C LYS A 72 9.19 -1.80 -5.93
N SER A 73 9.53 -2.98 -5.46
CA SER A 73 9.05 -4.24 -6.05
C SER A 73 7.53 -4.32 -5.97
N SER A 74 6.94 -3.98 -4.82
CA SER A 74 5.48 -3.97 -4.64
C SER A 74 4.78 -2.97 -5.56
N VAL A 75 5.32 -1.75 -5.68
CA VAL A 75 4.76 -0.74 -6.59
C VAL A 75 4.88 -1.19 -8.04
N ASN A 76 6.04 -1.71 -8.45
CA ASN A 76 6.25 -2.23 -9.79
C ASN A 76 5.25 -3.34 -10.13
N VAL A 77 5.09 -4.35 -9.26
CA VAL A 77 4.12 -5.44 -9.49
C VAL A 77 2.69 -4.91 -9.70
N LEU A 78 2.29 -3.87 -8.96
CA LEU A 78 0.94 -3.32 -9.05
C LEU A 78 0.73 -2.36 -10.22
N SER A 79 1.80 -1.81 -10.79
CA SER A 79 1.71 -0.85 -11.90
C SER A 79 2.15 -1.41 -13.24
N LEU A 80 2.97 -2.46 -13.28
CA LEU A 80 3.70 -2.90 -14.47
C LEU A 80 2.76 -3.20 -15.64
N SER A 81 1.67 -3.91 -15.38
CA SER A 81 0.67 -4.28 -16.39
C SER A 81 -0.04 -3.09 -17.01
N PHE A 82 0.02 -1.92 -16.36
CA PHE A 82 -0.64 -0.70 -16.82
C PHE A 82 0.34 0.38 -17.29
N TYR A 83 1.63 0.25 -16.93
CA TYR A 83 2.65 1.23 -17.22
C TYR A 83 3.23 1.02 -18.62
N ASN A 84 2.98 1.98 -19.51
CA ASN A 84 3.45 1.98 -20.89
C ASN A 84 4.74 2.79 -21.13
N GLY A 85 5.38 3.31 -20.07
CA GLY A 85 6.58 4.15 -20.16
C GLY A 85 6.32 5.66 -20.01
N ASP A 86 5.11 6.13 -20.30
CA ASP A 86 4.86 7.58 -20.45
C ASP A 86 4.43 8.27 -19.15
N ILE A 87 3.86 7.52 -18.19
CA ILE A 87 3.22 8.11 -17.01
C ILE A 87 3.70 7.46 -15.72
N ALA A 88 4.11 8.26 -14.75
CA ALA A 88 4.62 7.81 -13.45
C ALA A 88 3.71 6.74 -12.78
N PRO A 89 4.22 5.56 -12.36
CA PRO A 89 3.46 4.48 -11.72
C PRO A 89 2.51 4.90 -10.59
N GLU A 90 2.86 5.98 -9.91
CA GLU A 90 2.15 6.61 -8.82
C GLU A 90 0.69 6.99 -9.17
N ILE A 91 0.37 7.20 -10.46
CA ILE A 91 -0.99 7.54 -10.90
C ILE A 91 -2.00 6.41 -10.62
N TYR A 92 -1.53 5.16 -10.51
CA TYR A 92 -2.38 3.99 -10.29
C TYR A 92 -2.76 3.81 -8.82
N PHE A 93 -2.27 4.70 -7.95
CA PHE A 93 -2.52 4.64 -6.52
C PHE A 93 -3.39 5.79 -6.00
N CYS A 94 -4.13 5.50 -4.93
CA CYS A 94 -4.96 6.42 -4.19
C CYS A 94 -4.11 7.40 -3.36
N LYS A 95 -4.52 8.67 -3.36
CA LYS A 95 -3.94 9.71 -2.48
C LYS A 95 -4.50 9.66 -1.06
N ASP A 96 -5.73 9.17 -0.92
CA ASP A 96 -6.38 8.93 0.37
C ASP A 96 -5.91 7.60 0.95
N LEU A 97 -6.00 7.46 2.28
CA LEU A 97 -5.61 6.25 2.98
C LEU A 97 -6.77 5.27 3.01
N TYR A 98 -6.74 4.28 2.13
CA TYR A 98 -7.67 3.16 2.17
C TYR A 98 -7.11 2.03 3.02
N TYR A 99 -7.95 1.46 3.86
CA TYR A 99 -7.55 0.37 4.74
C TYR A 99 -8.70 -0.62 4.94
N CYS A 100 -8.33 -1.83 5.34
CA CYS A 100 -9.26 -2.82 5.84
C CYS A 100 -9.37 -2.69 7.36
N ASN A 101 -10.60 -2.64 7.89
CA ASN A 101 -10.82 -2.62 9.33
C ASN A 101 -10.14 -3.81 10.03
N SER A 102 -10.34 -5.04 9.53
CA SER A 102 -9.75 -6.25 10.11
C SER A 102 -8.21 -6.23 10.10
N CYS A 103 -7.57 -5.90 8.97
CA CYS A 103 -6.10 -5.76 8.92
C CYS A 103 -5.59 -4.71 9.91
N SER A 104 -6.28 -3.57 10.01
CA SER A 104 -5.84 -2.45 10.84
C SER A 104 -5.89 -2.73 12.35
N LEU A 105 -6.78 -3.64 12.77
CA LEU A 105 -6.82 -4.13 14.16
C LEU A 105 -5.59 -4.96 14.53
N HIS A 106 -4.86 -5.47 13.52
CA HIS A 106 -3.64 -6.26 13.68
C HIS A 106 -2.36 -5.49 13.35
N GLY A 107 -2.41 -4.16 13.32
CA GLY A 107 -1.23 -3.34 13.06
C GLY A 107 -0.75 -3.36 11.61
N TYR A 108 -1.57 -3.85 10.67
CA TYR A 108 -1.17 -4.10 9.28
C TYR A 108 -1.87 -3.18 8.28
N HIS A 109 -1.12 -2.76 7.27
CA HIS A 109 -1.62 -2.04 6.09
C HIS A 109 -0.87 -2.51 4.84
N SER A 110 -1.58 -2.79 3.75
CA SER A 110 -0.99 -3.24 2.48
C SER A 110 -0.95 -2.12 1.42
N LEU A 111 0.06 -2.12 0.55
CA LEU A 111 0.07 -1.32 -0.68
C LEU A 111 -1.04 -1.72 -1.64
N LEU A 112 -1.53 -2.96 -1.56
CA LEU A 112 -2.70 -3.43 -2.32
C LEU A 112 -3.92 -2.52 -2.07
N PHE A 113 -4.10 -2.07 -0.83
CA PHE A 113 -5.24 -1.22 -0.46
C PHE A 113 -5.18 0.16 -1.13
N GLN A 114 -3.99 0.58 -1.56
CA GLN A 114 -3.79 1.86 -2.24
C GLN A 114 -3.93 1.76 -3.75
N SER A 115 -4.06 0.58 -4.34
CA SER A 115 -4.32 0.46 -5.78
C SER A 115 -5.72 0.95 -6.12
N LYS A 116 -5.86 1.74 -7.17
CA LYS A 116 -7.17 2.21 -7.66
C LYS A 116 -8.06 1.10 -8.23
N PHE A 117 -7.48 -0.07 -8.50
CA PHE A 117 -8.15 -1.23 -9.09
C PHE A 117 -8.64 -2.24 -8.05
N ILE A 118 -8.21 -2.08 -6.79
CA ILE A 118 -8.54 -2.98 -5.68
C ILE A 118 -9.49 -2.24 -4.75
N MET A 119 -10.76 -2.68 -4.71
CA MET A 119 -11.83 -2.05 -3.92
C MET A 119 -12.16 -2.81 -2.64
N GLU A 120 -11.72 -4.06 -2.56
CA GLU A 120 -11.94 -4.95 -1.42
C GLU A 120 -10.61 -5.43 -0.86
N CYS A 121 -10.59 -5.78 0.42
CA CYS A 121 -9.41 -6.31 1.05
C CYS A 121 -9.09 -7.70 0.49
N PRO A 122 -7.93 -7.93 -0.13
CA PRO A 122 -7.56 -9.24 -0.67
C PRO A 122 -7.46 -10.35 0.38
N PHE A 123 -7.30 -10.01 1.67
CA PHE A 123 -7.13 -10.99 2.75
C PHE A 123 -8.43 -11.29 3.51
N HIS A 124 -9.41 -10.39 3.44
CA HIS A 124 -10.64 -10.47 4.24
C HIS A 124 -11.92 -10.36 3.40
N GLN A 125 -11.82 -10.07 2.10
CA GLN A 125 -12.95 -9.89 1.17
C GLN A 125 -14.01 -8.89 1.68
N THR A 126 -13.55 -7.84 2.37
CA THR A 126 -14.40 -6.75 2.86
C THR A 126 -14.09 -5.46 2.10
N PRO A 127 -15.08 -4.59 1.81
CA PRO A 127 -14.83 -3.30 1.19
C PRO A 127 -13.76 -2.48 1.92
N LEU A 128 -12.84 -1.90 1.16
CA LEU A 128 -11.86 -0.96 1.69
C LEU A 128 -12.56 0.36 2.02
N THR A 129 -12.11 1.02 3.08
CA THR A 129 -12.63 2.33 3.48
C THR A 129 -11.50 3.31 3.71
N ASN A 130 -11.78 4.58 3.44
CA ASN A 130 -10.91 5.69 3.82
C ASN A 130 -11.49 6.52 4.97
N LEU A 131 -12.51 6.03 5.67
CA LEU A 131 -13.17 6.76 6.76
C LEU A 131 -12.65 6.27 8.11
N CYS A 132 -12.45 7.18 9.06
CA CYS A 132 -12.09 6.82 10.43
C CYS A 132 -13.19 5.96 11.07
N ARG A 133 -12.83 4.78 11.60
CA ARG A 133 -13.77 3.87 12.27
C ARG A 133 -14.56 4.48 13.43
N LYS A 134 -14.03 5.55 14.07
CA LYS A 134 -14.64 6.17 15.25
C LYS A 134 -15.53 7.37 14.91
N CYS A 135 -15.09 8.25 14.01
CA CYS A 135 -15.77 9.51 13.74
C CYS A 135 -16.18 9.72 12.28
N GLY A 136 -15.93 8.74 11.39
CA GLY A 136 -16.26 8.83 9.97
C GLY A 136 -15.43 9.83 9.17
N PHE A 137 -14.45 10.49 9.79
CA PHE A 137 -13.65 11.52 9.12
C PHE A 137 -12.73 10.90 8.03
N PRO A 138 -12.68 11.44 6.81
CA PRO A 138 -11.81 10.93 5.74
C PRO A 138 -10.32 10.98 6.09
N LEU A 139 -9.63 9.86 5.85
CA LEU A 139 -8.22 9.66 6.13
C LEU A 139 -7.39 9.92 4.86
N SER A 140 -6.33 10.71 5.01
CA SER A 140 -5.36 10.92 3.95
C SER A 140 -4.15 10.00 4.14
N TYR A 141 -3.55 9.52 3.05
CA TYR A 141 -2.30 8.75 3.10
C TYR A 141 -1.09 9.61 3.48
N ARG A 142 -1.29 10.92 3.69
CA ARG A 142 -0.24 11.78 4.23
C ARG A 142 0.15 11.32 5.62
N GLN A 143 1.39 10.87 5.76
CA GLN A 143 2.02 10.59 7.03
C GLN A 143 2.03 11.88 7.87
N TYR A 144 1.28 11.87 8.97
CA TYR A 144 1.19 13.02 9.84
C TYR A 144 2.41 13.03 10.77
N LYS A 145 3.10 14.17 10.85
CA LYS A 145 4.11 14.45 11.90
C LYS A 145 3.44 14.66 13.25
N SER A 146 2.73 13.63 13.71
CA SER A 146 2.00 13.63 14.98
C SER A 146 2.96 13.50 16.15
N GLN A 147 2.58 14.06 17.30
CA GLN A 147 3.28 13.81 18.58
C GLN A 147 2.88 12.48 19.21
N SER A 148 2.00 11.69 18.56
CA SER A 148 1.65 10.35 18.98
C SER A 148 2.66 9.31 18.46
N ILE A 149 2.74 8.18 19.16
CA ILE A 149 3.51 7.00 18.74
C ILE A 149 2.92 6.41 17.45
N SER A 150 1.59 6.22 17.41
CA SER A 150 0.89 5.72 16.24
C SER A 150 0.28 6.84 15.40
N GLN A 151 0.07 6.56 14.12
CA GLN A 151 -0.70 7.41 13.23
C GLN A 151 -2.18 7.38 13.61
N CYS A 152 -2.75 8.56 13.83
CA CYS A 152 -4.10 8.74 14.35
C CYS A 152 -4.95 9.58 13.40
N CYS A 153 -6.27 9.40 13.49
CA CYS A 153 -7.23 10.28 12.86
C CYS A 153 -7.06 11.72 13.38
N ARG A 154 -6.86 12.69 12.47
CA ARG A 154 -6.70 14.10 12.83
C ARG A 154 -7.92 14.74 13.51
N ASN A 155 -9.10 14.12 13.41
CA ASN A 155 -10.34 14.66 13.97
C ASN A 155 -10.65 14.14 15.38
N CYS A 156 -10.37 12.87 15.66
CA CYS A 156 -10.76 12.24 16.94
C CYS A 156 -9.63 11.51 17.67
N SER A 157 -8.40 11.57 17.12
CA SER A 157 -7.19 10.93 17.65
C SER A 157 -7.23 9.40 17.76
N GLU A 158 -8.25 8.73 17.21
CA GLU A 158 -8.29 7.27 17.12
C GLU A 158 -7.11 6.75 16.30
N SER A 159 -6.37 5.78 16.83
CA SER A 159 -5.28 5.13 16.12
C SER A 159 -5.80 4.37 14.90
N ILE A 160 -5.16 4.61 13.76
CA ILE A 160 -5.52 3.96 12.50
C ILE A 160 -5.04 2.52 12.47
N LEU A 161 -3.95 2.20 13.15
CA LEU A 161 -3.47 0.83 13.36
C LEU A 161 -3.42 0.53 14.85
N ARG A 162 -3.83 -0.68 15.25
CA ARG A 162 -3.74 -1.15 16.63
C ARG A 162 -2.57 -2.11 16.78
N HIS A 163 -1.74 -1.87 17.79
CA HIS A 163 -0.55 -2.69 18.06
C HIS A 163 -0.58 -3.43 19.39
N HIS A 164 -1.36 -2.94 20.37
CA HIS A 164 -1.31 -3.44 21.76
C HIS A 164 -1.54 -4.95 21.91
N ASP A 165 -2.50 -5.52 21.17
CA ASP A 165 -2.84 -6.94 21.28
C ASP A 165 -1.98 -7.85 20.40
N VAL A 166 -1.19 -7.27 19.49
CA VAL A 166 -0.43 -8.04 18.49
C VAL A 166 1.08 -7.91 18.65
N TYR A 167 1.58 -6.86 19.32
CA TYR A 167 3.01 -6.72 19.57
C TYR A 167 3.48 -7.72 20.63
N PRO A 168 4.62 -8.42 20.46
CA PRO A 168 5.61 -8.29 19.38
C PRO A 168 5.46 -9.32 18.24
N ASN A 169 4.29 -9.95 18.12
CA ASN A 169 3.99 -11.06 17.22
C ASN A 169 2.95 -10.64 16.17
N TYR A 170 3.30 -9.65 15.35
CA TYR A 170 2.44 -9.21 14.24
C TYR A 170 2.15 -10.38 13.29
N PRO A 171 0.91 -10.53 12.80
CA PRO A 171 0.65 -11.48 11.73
C PRO A 171 1.44 -11.10 10.48
N THR A 172 1.91 -12.11 9.76
CA THR A 172 2.58 -11.96 8.48
C THR A 172 1.58 -12.37 7.40
N TYR A 173 1.30 -11.46 6.47
CA TYR A 173 0.49 -11.75 5.29
C TYR A 173 1.41 -12.03 4.10
N THR A 174 1.15 -13.10 3.35
CA THR A 174 1.87 -13.42 2.12
C THR A 174 0.94 -13.46 0.92
N VAL A 175 1.49 -13.62 -0.29
CA VAL A 175 0.69 -13.88 -1.50
C VAL A 175 -0.26 -15.08 -1.32
N GLN A 176 0.13 -16.10 -0.55
CA GLN A 176 -0.68 -17.30 -0.31
C GLN A 176 -1.92 -17.03 0.55
N ASP A 177 -1.96 -15.93 1.28
CA ASP A 177 -3.11 -15.54 2.11
C ASP A 177 -4.15 -14.72 1.33
N ILE A 178 -3.90 -14.42 0.05
CA ILE A 178 -4.82 -13.68 -0.80
C ILE A 178 -6.00 -14.59 -1.17
N LEU A 179 -7.21 -14.08 -0.93
CA LEU A 179 -8.48 -14.74 -1.21
C LEU A 179 -9.19 -14.21 -2.47
N SER A 180 -8.67 -13.17 -3.12
CA SER A 180 -9.24 -12.64 -4.37
C SER A 180 -8.66 -13.39 -5.57
N ASP A 181 -9.52 -14.14 -6.25
CA ASP A 181 -9.17 -14.88 -7.46
C ASP A 181 -8.71 -13.92 -8.57
N GLU A 182 -9.36 -12.76 -8.71
CA GLU A 182 -9.01 -11.75 -9.70
C GLU A 182 -7.59 -11.22 -9.47
N LEU A 183 -7.20 -11.01 -8.22
CA LEU A 183 -5.86 -10.55 -7.88
C LEU A 183 -4.80 -11.63 -8.08
N LEU A 184 -5.10 -12.88 -7.73
CA LEU A 184 -4.22 -14.02 -7.99
C LEU A 184 -4.02 -14.23 -9.50
N ARG A 185 -5.09 -14.10 -10.30
CA ARG A 185 -5.01 -14.13 -11.77
C ARG A 185 -4.17 -12.97 -12.30
N PHE A 186 -4.35 -11.76 -11.77
CA PHE A 186 -3.55 -10.60 -12.16
C PHE A 186 -2.05 -10.80 -11.88
N PHE A 187 -1.69 -11.43 -10.77
CA PHE A 187 -0.28 -11.78 -10.48
C PHE A 187 0.26 -12.94 -11.32
N SER A 188 -0.61 -13.66 -12.02
CA SER A 188 -0.25 -14.80 -12.86
C SER A 188 -0.24 -14.47 -14.36
N LEU A 189 -0.43 -13.19 -14.73
CA LEU A 189 -0.40 -12.74 -16.12
C LEU A 189 0.96 -13.00 -16.75
N ASP A 190 0.96 -13.48 -17.98
CA ASP A 190 2.19 -13.70 -18.74
C ASP A 190 2.67 -12.43 -19.46
N GLU A 191 3.79 -12.52 -20.17
CA GLU A 191 4.36 -11.38 -20.88
C GLU A 191 3.43 -10.83 -21.98
N LYS A 192 2.65 -11.69 -22.64
CA LYS A 192 1.72 -11.28 -23.69
C LYS A 192 0.53 -10.54 -23.10
N ASP A 193 -0.01 -11.03 -21.98
CA ASP A 193 -1.10 -10.37 -21.26
C ASP A 193 -0.67 -8.98 -20.76
N VAL A 194 0.55 -8.87 -20.20
CA VAL A 194 1.13 -7.60 -19.75
C VAL A 194 1.29 -6.63 -20.93
N GLN A 195 1.88 -7.07 -22.04
CA GLN A 195 2.04 -6.23 -23.24
C GLN A 195 0.68 -5.79 -23.80
N TYR A 196 -0.33 -6.66 -23.78
CA TYR A 196 -1.68 -6.31 -24.20
C TYR A 196 -2.25 -5.18 -23.34
N LEU A 197 -2.22 -5.33 -22.01
CA LEU A 197 -2.73 -4.31 -21.08
C LEU A 197 -1.99 -2.98 -21.18
N GLN A 198 -0.67 -2.98 -21.41
CA GLN A 198 0.14 -1.78 -21.58
C GLN A 198 -0.25 -0.96 -22.83
N ASN A 199 -0.83 -1.62 -23.84
CA ASN A 199 -1.32 -0.96 -25.06
C ASN A 199 -2.75 -0.40 -24.90
N ILE A 200 -3.43 -0.68 -23.79
CA ILE A 200 -4.77 -0.15 -23.50
C ILE A 200 -4.63 1.22 -22.85
N HIS A 201 -5.21 2.24 -23.47
CA HIS A 201 -5.26 3.57 -22.87
C HIS A 201 -6.26 3.61 -21.71
N ILE A 202 -5.76 3.52 -20.48
CA ILE A 202 -6.59 3.58 -19.27
C ILE A 202 -6.91 5.04 -18.94
N SER A 203 -8.15 5.47 -19.15
CA SER A 203 -8.61 6.75 -18.62
C SER A 203 -8.74 6.65 -17.10
N LEU A 204 -7.75 7.19 -16.38
CA LEU A 204 -7.79 7.32 -14.92
C LEU A 204 -8.65 8.49 -14.45
N TYR A 205 -9.19 9.30 -15.37
CA TYR A 205 -10.05 10.43 -15.10
C TYR A 205 -11.49 10.12 -15.51
N GLY A 206 -12.36 9.98 -14.51
CA GLY A 206 -13.79 10.24 -14.71
C GLY A 206 -14.71 9.03 -14.71
N ASN A 207 -14.75 8.26 -13.62
CA ASN A 207 -15.98 7.54 -13.32
C ASN A 207 -16.44 7.77 -11.89
N LYS A 208 -17.43 8.67 -11.74
CA LYS A 208 -18.18 8.88 -10.50
C LYS A 208 -19.15 7.73 -10.16
N LYS A 209 -19.20 6.65 -10.97
CA LYS A 209 -20.18 5.55 -10.82
C LYS A 209 -19.69 4.13 -11.13
N GLY A 210 -18.40 3.91 -11.40
CA GLY A 210 -17.89 2.57 -11.63
C GLY A 210 -16.37 2.58 -11.65
N HIS A 211 -15.75 2.12 -10.56
CA HIS A 211 -14.35 1.73 -10.60
C HIS A 211 -14.21 0.68 -11.71
N SER A 212 -13.23 0.82 -12.62
CA SER A 212 -12.80 -0.35 -13.39
C SER A 212 -12.12 -1.26 -12.40
N SER A 213 -12.90 -2.17 -11.81
CA SER A 213 -12.39 -3.22 -10.93
C SER A 213 -11.33 -4.01 -11.69
N LEU A 214 -10.42 -4.63 -10.96
CA LEU A 214 -9.44 -5.55 -11.55
C LEU A 214 -10.10 -6.58 -12.49
N GLU A 215 -11.31 -7.03 -12.12
CA GLU A 215 -12.19 -7.88 -12.91
C GLU A 215 -12.42 -7.37 -14.36
N PHE A 216 -12.61 -6.06 -14.56
CA PHE A 216 -12.77 -5.49 -15.89
C PHE A 216 -11.56 -5.76 -16.79
N TYR A 217 -10.35 -5.61 -16.25
CA TYR A 217 -9.11 -5.84 -17.00
C TYR A 217 -8.85 -7.32 -17.26
N ILE A 218 -9.18 -8.16 -16.28
CA ILE A 218 -9.12 -9.62 -16.44
C ILE A 218 -10.07 -10.07 -17.56
N ASN A 219 -11.29 -9.53 -17.61
CA ASN A 219 -12.24 -9.85 -18.67
C ASN A 219 -11.76 -9.40 -20.06
N LEU A 220 -11.04 -8.28 -20.16
CA LEU A 220 -10.43 -7.83 -21.43
C LEU A 220 -9.34 -8.80 -21.91
N ILE A 221 -8.52 -9.31 -20.99
CA ILE A 221 -7.51 -10.33 -21.30
C ILE A 221 -8.17 -11.62 -21.78
N ASP A 222 -9.23 -12.06 -21.11
CA ASP A 222 -9.96 -13.28 -21.51
C ASP A 222 -10.55 -13.15 -22.92
N GLN A 223 -11.10 -11.98 -23.26
CA GLN A 223 -11.58 -11.69 -24.62
C GLN A 223 -10.45 -11.69 -25.65
N PHE A 224 -9.31 -11.05 -25.36
CA PHE A 224 -8.15 -11.04 -26.25
C PHE A 224 -7.62 -12.46 -26.51
N ASN A 225 -7.46 -13.26 -25.45
CA ASN A 225 -6.95 -14.62 -25.54
C ASN A 225 -7.90 -15.56 -26.31
N ALA A 226 -9.20 -15.31 -26.28
CA ALA A 226 -10.16 -16.03 -27.12
C ALA A 226 -9.96 -15.76 -28.62
N HIS A 227 -9.70 -14.50 -29.01
CA HIS A 227 -9.56 -14.11 -30.43
C HIS A 227 -8.21 -14.49 -31.04
N VAL A 228 -7.14 -14.59 -30.24
CA VAL A 228 -5.80 -14.95 -30.74
C VAL A 228 -5.61 -16.47 -30.88
N ARG A 229 -6.49 -17.27 -30.28
CA ARG A 229 -6.45 -18.75 -30.33
C ARG A 229 -7.37 -19.37 -31.39
N GLU A 230 -8.10 -18.54 -32.14
CA GLU A 230 -8.82 -18.91 -33.37
C GLU A 230 -7.97 -18.61 -34.60
#